data_AF-A0A2N5Z6L5-F1
#
_entry.id   AF-A0A2N5Z6L5-F1
#
_cell.length_a   1.000
_cell.length_b   1.000
_cell.length_c   1.000
_cell.angle_alpha   90.00
_cell.angle_beta   90.00
_cell.angle_gamma   90.00
#
_symmetry.space_group_name_H-M   'P 1'
#
loop_
_entity.id
_entity.type
_entity.pdbx_description
1 polymer ?
#
loop_
_entity_poly.entity_id
_entity_poly.type
_entity_poly.pdbx_seq_one_letter_code
_entity_poly.pdbx_strand_id
1 'polypeptide(L)'
;MKKVLILGVVALFSAGAFVVTSCDDDNPISCTQKLADVIDASSAYSVDKSTTNCEAYKDALQDYINCDGINAVDKTAYQTTLEALPCY
;
A
#
# COMPACT_ATOMS: atom_id res chain seq x y z
N MET A 1 34.54 -19.43 -3.69
CA MET A 1 34.25 -19.03 -5.09
C MET A 1 33.12 -19.94 -5.56
N LYS A 2 31.92 -19.53 -5.97
CA LYS A 2 31.31 -18.26 -6.38
C LYS A 2 29.86 -18.25 -5.85
N LYS A 3 29.43 -17.12 -5.28
CA LYS A 3 28.01 -16.84 -4.98
C LYS A 3 27.35 -16.51 -6.32
N VAL A 4 26.25 -17.17 -6.67
CA VAL A 4 25.46 -16.82 -7.86
C VAL A 4 24.09 -16.38 -7.38
N LEU A 5 23.94 -15.07 -7.24
CA LEU A 5 22.70 -14.31 -7.12
C LEU A 5 22.23 -13.98 -8.54
N ILE A 6 21.08 -14.49 -9.00
CA ILE A 6 20.30 -13.98 -10.15
C ILE A 6 18.84 -14.42 -9.90
N LEU A 7 17.94 -13.57 -9.36
CA LEU A 7 17.05 -12.63 -10.07
C LEU A 7 16.28 -13.25 -11.25
N GLY A 8 14.94 -13.32 -11.16
CA GLY A 8 14.12 -13.00 -12.32
C GLY A 8 12.88 -13.86 -12.61
N VAL A 9 11.72 -13.27 -12.28
CA VAL A 9 10.52 -13.04 -13.13
C VAL A 9 9.75 -14.25 -13.73
N VAL A 10 8.42 -14.26 -13.51
CA VAL A 10 7.32 -14.23 -14.52
C VAL A 10 6.14 -15.14 -14.12
N ALA A 11 4.96 -14.53 -13.97
CA ALA A 11 3.64 -14.91 -14.55
C ALA A 11 2.55 -14.02 -13.89
N LEU A 12 2.04 -12.90 -14.41
CA LEU A 12 1.31 -12.56 -15.66
C LEU A 12 -0.08 -13.23 -15.84
N PHE A 13 -1.08 -12.35 -16.09
CA PHE A 13 -2.47 -12.52 -16.57
C PHE A 13 -3.57 -12.79 -15.51
N SER A 14 -4.76 -12.15 -15.50
CA SER A 14 -5.43 -11.31 -16.52
C SER A 14 -6.73 -10.66 -15.99
N ALA A 15 -7.03 -9.47 -16.55
CA ALA A 15 -8.35 -8.94 -16.90
C ALA A 15 -9.30 -8.45 -15.80
N GLY A 16 -9.29 -7.13 -15.58
CA GLY A 16 -10.42 -6.33 -15.15
C GLY A 16 -10.30 -4.95 -15.79
N ALA A 17 -10.94 -4.75 -16.93
CA ALA A 17 -10.95 -3.47 -17.64
C ALA A 17 -11.72 -2.42 -16.82
N PHE A 18 -11.00 -1.53 -16.13
CA PHE A 18 -11.53 -0.24 -15.72
C PHE A 18 -10.83 0.83 -16.55
N VAL A 19 -11.48 1.16 -17.65
CA VAL A 19 -11.15 2.33 -18.47
C VAL A 19 -11.68 3.53 -17.69
N VAL A 20 -10.82 4.21 -16.93
CA VAL A 20 -11.06 5.59 -16.52
C VAL A 20 -9.99 6.46 -17.15
N THR A 21 -10.47 7.35 -18.00
CA THR A 21 -9.71 8.25 -18.84
C THR A 21 -9.33 9.49 -18.05
N SER A 22 -8.06 9.60 -17.63
CA SER A 22 -7.36 10.88 -17.55
C SER A 22 -5.86 10.59 -17.52
N CYS A 23 -5.26 10.55 -18.70
CA CYS A 23 -3.82 10.67 -18.84
C CYS A 23 -3.46 12.14 -18.60
N ASP A 24 -2.96 12.45 -17.41
CA ASP A 24 -1.98 13.52 -17.23
C ASP A 24 -0.64 12.82 -16.94
N ASP A 25 0.41 13.24 -17.65
CA ASP A 25 1.72 12.59 -17.80
C ASP A 25 2.65 12.68 -16.59
N ASP A 26 2.11 12.71 -15.38
CA ASP A 26 2.82 12.27 -14.18
C ASP A 26 2.13 10.96 -13.78
N ASN A 27 2.83 9.93 -13.31
CA ASN A 27 2.15 8.73 -12.82
C ASN A 27 2.00 8.87 -11.30
N PRO A 28 1.08 9.71 -10.76
CA PRO A 28 0.83 9.72 -9.34
C PRO A 28 0.33 8.32 -9.00
N ILE A 29 0.96 7.67 -8.04
CA ILE A 29 0.48 6.39 -7.53
C ILE A 29 -0.99 6.59 -7.16
N SER A 30 -1.89 5.92 -7.89
CA SER A 30 -3.32 6.06 -7.68
C SER A 30 -3.70 5.66 -6.25
N CYS A 31 -4.76 6.26 -5.68
CA CYS A 31 -5.22 5.88 -4.34
C CYS A 31 -5.57 4.39 -4.25
N THR A 32 -5.97 3.76 -5.36
CA THR A 32 -6.18 2.30 -5.43
C THR A 32 -4.90 1.52 -5.16
N GLN A 33 -3.76 1.97 -5.69
CA GLN A 33 -2.48 1.32 -5.44
C GLN A 33 -2.00 1.58 -4.01
N LYS A 34 -2.15 2.80 -3.49
CA LYS A 34 -1.88 3.09 -2.06
C LYS A 34 -2.75 2.26 -1.11
N LEU A 35 -4.01 1.99 -1.48
CA LEU A 35 -4.87 1.09 -0.72
C LEU A 35 -4.36 -0.36 -0.75
N ALA A 36 -3.84 -0.82 -1.89
CA ALA A 36 -3.19 -2.13 -1.97
C ALA A 36 -1.97 -2.20 -1.03
N ASP A 37 -1.15 -1.14 -1.00
CA ASP A 37 0.00 -1.05 -0.09
C ASP A 37 -0.42 -1.11 1.39
N VAL A 38 -1.54 -0.46 1.76
CA VAL A 38 -2.16 -0.56 3.09
C VAL A 38 -2.53 -2.01 3.43
N ILE A 39 -3.15 -2.73 2.48
CA ILE A 39 -3.58 -4.12 2.68
C ILE A 39 -2.37 -5.03 2.85
N ASP A 40 -1.34 -4.89 2.01
CA ASP A 40 -0.13 -5.70 2.06
C ASP A 40 0.65 -5.46 3.36
N ALA A 41 0.82 -4.21 3.77
CA ALA A 41 1.50 -3.86 5.02
C ALA A 41 0.71 -4.31 6.26
N SER A 42 -0.64 -4.21 6.21
CA SER A 42 -1.51 -4.77 7.25
C SER A 42 -1.33 -6.28 7.38
N SER A 43 -1.27 -7.00 6.24
CA SER A 43 -1.04 -8.44 6.20
C SER A 43 0.32 -8.79 6.79
N ALA A 44 1.39 -8.09 6.39
CA ALA A 44 2.74 -8.28 6.94
C ALA A 44 2.77 -8.09 8.46
N TYR A 45 2.18 -7.01 8.97
CA TYR A 45 2.07 -6.76 10.41
C TYR A 45 1.23 -7.81 11.14
N SER A 46 0.18 -8.33 10.50
CA SER A 46 -0.65 -9.38 11.09
C SER A 46 0.10 -10.70 11.27
N VAL A 47 1.05 -11.00 10.37
CA VAL A 47 1.90 -12.19 10.41
C VAL A 47 3.08 -12.02 11.37
N ASP A 48 3.70 -10.84 11.37
CA ASP A 48 4.81 -10.49 12.26
C ASP A 48 4.60 -9.09 12.84
N LYS A 49 4.34 -9.05 14.16
CA LYS A 49 4.09 -7.82 14.92
C LYS A 49 5.35 -7.06 15.33
N SER A 50 6.46 -7.22 14.61
CA SER A 50 7.66 -6.43 14.79
C SER A 50 7.39 -4.94 14.62
N THR A 51 8.18 -4.11 15.31
CA THR A 51 8.10 -2.64 15.21
C THR A 51 8.27 -2.18 13.77
N THR A 52 9.17 -2.80 13.00
CA THR A 52 9.39 -2.50 11.58
C THR A 52 8.13 -2.71 10.72
N ASN A 53 7.40 -3.81 10.88
CA ASN A 53 6.17 -4.03 10.12
C ASN A 53 5.03 -3.10 10.58
N CYS A 54 4.99 -2.77 11.87
CA CYS A 54 4.04 -1.78 12.39
C CYS A 54 4.28 -0.40 11.76
N GLU A 55 5.54 0.05 11.71
CA GLU A 55 5.93 1.31 11.09
C GLU A 55 5.60 1.32 9.58
N ALA A 56 5.92 0.24 8.86
CA ALA A 56 5.56 0.11 7.45
C ALA A 56 4.04 0.21 7.22
N TYR A 57 3.23 -0.41 8.09
CA TYR A 57 1.78 -0.30 8.00
C TYR A 57 1.27 1.11 8.33
N LYS A 58 1.86 1.76 9.34
CA LYS A 58 1.55 3.14 9.70
C LYS A 58 1.86 4.11 8.56
N ASP A 59 2.99 3.94 7.89
CA ASP A 59 3.39 4.76 6.75
C ASP A 59 2.46 4.56 5.55
N ALA A 60 2.10 3.32 5.24
CA ALA A 60 1.13 3.02 4.19
C ALA A 60 -0.24 3.66 4.46
N LEU A 61 -0.71 3.64 5.71
CA LEU A 61 -1.94 4.33 6.11
C LEU A 61 -1.85 5.85 5.90
N GLN A 62 -0.75 6.48 6.32
CA GLN A 62 -0.53 7.92 6.11
C GLN A 62 -0.57 8.28 4.64
N ASP A 63 0.12 7.50 3.81
CA ASP A 63 0.18 7.69 2.38
C ASP A 63 -1.20 7.61 1.72
N TYR A 64 -2.01 6.64 2.10
CA TYR A 64 -3.37 6.49 1.59
C TYR A 64 -4.31 7.62 2.05
N ILE A 65 -4.23 8.03 3.32
CA ILE A 65 -5.01 9.14 3.91
C ILE A 65 -4.69 10.48 3.23
N ASN A 66 -3.45 10.65 2.78
CA ASN A 66 -2.97 11.84 2.08
C ASN A 66 -3.22 11.80 0.57
N CYS A 67 -3.85 10.74 0.04
CA CYS A 67 -4.13 10.63 -1.37
C CYS A 67 -5.32 11.49 -1.80
N ASP A 68 -5.15 12.24 -2.90
CA ASP A 68 -6.22 13.02 -3.51
C ASP A 68 -7.24 12.09 -4.19
N GLY A 69 -8.45 12.02 -3.63
CA GLY A 69 -9.53 11.17 -4.14
C GLY A 69 -10.18 10.26 -3.10
N ILE A 70 -9.64 10.20 -1.88
CA ILE A 70 -10.32 9.54 -0.76
C ILE A 70 -11.47 10.43 -0.22
N ASN A 71 -12.63 9.85 0.05
CA ASN A 71 -13.72 10.59 0.68
C ASN A 71 -13.45 10.78 2.19
N ALA A 72 -14.14 11.74 2.81
CA ALA A 72 -13.91 12.09 4.21
C ALA A 72 -14.26 10.97 5.21
N VAL A 73 -15.22 10.11 4.87
CA VAL A 73 -15.64 8.99 5.72
C VAL A 73 -14.53 7.95 5.79
N ASP A 74 -14.03 7.52 4.63
CA ASP A 74 -12.92 6.58 4.52
C ASP A 74 -11.68 7.16 5.20
N LYS A 75 -11.35 8.43 4.93
CA LYS A 75 -10.22 9.11 5.56
C LYS A 75 -10.28 9.04 7.09
N THR A 76 -11.45 9.27 7.69
CA THR A 76 -11.64 9.20 9.14
C THR A 76 -11.46 7.78 9.69
N ALA A 77 -11.94 6.76 8.96
CA ALA A 77 -11.79 5.36 9.36
C ALA A 77 -10.32 4.91 9.36
N TYR A 78 -9.58 5.24 8.30
CA TYR A 78 -8.14 4.93 8.22
C TYR A 78 -7.30 5.75 9.21
N GLN A 79 -7.66 7.01 9.45
CA GLN A 79 -7.04 7.85 10.49
C GLN A 79 -7.17 7.22 11.89
N THR A 80 -8.36 6.71 12.22
CA THR A 80 -8.60 6.02 13.50
C THR A 80 -7.71 4.77 13.63
N THR A 81 -7.55 4.02 12.54
CA THR A 81 -6.70 2.83 12.51
C THR A 81 -5.22 3.20 12.74
N LEU A 82 -4.75 4.25 12.08
CA LEU A 82 -3.39 4.77 12.21
C LEU A 82 -3.08 5.20 13.65
N GLU A 83 -4.00 5.91 14.30
CA GLU A 83 -3.82 6.40 15.68
C GLU A 83 -3.84 5.28 16.72
N ALA A 84 -4.50 4.15 16.40
CA ALA A 84 -4.58 2.99 17.27
C ALA A 84 -3.37 2.04 17.16
N LEU A 85 -2.45 2.24 16.21
CA LEU A 85 -1.33 1.33 15.99
C LEU A 85 -0.27 1.43 17.11
N PRO A 86 -0.01 0.33 17.83
CA PRO A 86 0.95 0.30 18.93
C PRO A 86 2.38 0.02 18.40
N CYS A 87 2.92 0.94 17.60
CA CYS A 87 4.30 0.83 17.09
C CYS A 87 5.26 1.33 18.16
N TYR A 88 5.70 0.45 19.04
CA TYR A 88 6.68 0.71 20.10
C TYR A 88 7.70 -0.44 20.22
#